data_AF-S3UXR1-F1
#
_entry.id   AF-S3UXR1-F1
#
_cell.length_a   1.000
_cell.length_b   1.000
_cell.length_c   1.000
_cell.angle_alpha   90.00
_cell.angle_beta   90.00
_cell.angle_gamma   90.00
#
_symmetry.space_group_name_H-M   'P 1'
#
loop_
_entity.id
_entity.type
_entity.pdbx_description
1 polymer ?
#
loop_
_entity_poly.entity_id
_entity_poly.type
_entity_poly.pdbx_seq_one_letter_code
_entity_poly.pdbx_strand_id
1 'polypeptide(L)' 'MRTFSKGHIEEIGGDFVSIYLSTLDSAEPSELIEAPLWYADGLNNNWRNQPTEFRHL' A
#
# COMPACT_ATOMS: atom_id res chain seq x y z
N MET A 1 -8.18 1.69 18.58
CA MET A 1 -7.83 1.91 17.16
C MET A 1 -6.75 0.93 16.78
N ARG A 2 -6.89 0.22 15.65
CA ARG A 2 -5.85 -0.70 15.15
C ARG A 2 -4.98 0.07 14.17
N THR A 3 -3.70 0.24 14.46
CA THR A 3 -2.77 1.06 13.66
C THR A 3 -1.97 0.24 12.65
N PHE A 4 -1.81 -1.05 12.90
CA PHE A 4 -1.18 -1.97 11.96
C PHE A 4 -1.64 -3.42 12.16
N SER A 5 -1.22 -4.26 11.23
CA SER A 5 -1.31 -5.70 11.26
C SER A 5 0.01 -6.34 10.87
N LYS A 6 0.24 -7.57 11.33
CA LYS A 6 1.38 -8.39 10.93
C LYS A 6 0.85 -9.59 10.14
N GLY A 7 1.63 -10.05 9.19
CA GLY A 7 1.33 -11.26 8.43
C GLY A 7 2.59 -11.91 7.89
N HIS A 8 2.41 -13.11 7.34
CA HIS A 8 3.46 -13.88 6.70
C HIS A 8 2.90 -14.44 5.39
N ILE A 9 3.55 -14.12 4.27
CA ILE A 9 3.22 -14.66 2.94
C ILE A 9 4.55 -15.03 2.27
N GLU A 10 4.76 -16.33 2.04
CA GLU A 10 6.00 -16.85 1.48
C GLU A 10 6.27 -16.28 0.08
N GLU A 11 5.21 -16.15 -0.73
CA GLU A 11 5.28 -15.69 -2.11
C GLU A 11 5.71 -14.22 -2.28
N ILE A 12 5.70 -13.41 -1.21
CA ILE A 12 6.17 -12.01 -1.22
C ILE A 12 7.46 -11.83 -0.40
N GLY A 13 8.10 -12.92 0.03
CA GLY A 13 9.36 -12.87 0.78
C GLY A 13 9.20 -13.00 2.30
N GLY A 14 8.02 -13.40 2.79
CA GLY A 14 7.80 -13.79 4.19
C GLY A 14 7.08 -12.73 5.02
N ASP A 15 7.70 -12.31 6.12
CA ASP A 15 7.06 -11.46 7.12
C ASP A 15 6.82 -10.04 6.61
N PHE A 16 5.63 -9.50 6.87
CA PHE A 16 5.29 -8.13 6.53
C PHE A 16 4.44 -7.45 7.63
N VAL A 17 4.43 -6.12 7.58
CA VAL A 17 3.56 -5.26 8.40
C VAL A 17 2.71 -4.41 7.47
N SER A 18 1.39 -4.45 7.65
CA SER A 18 0.47 -3.55 6.96
C SER A 18 0.04 -2.45 7.92
N ILE A 19 0.29 -1.20 7.54
CA ILE A 19 0.04 0.01 8.34
C ILE A 19 -1.17 0.75 7.75
N TYR A 20 -2.07 1.21 8.61
CA TYR A 20 -3.17 2.07 8.16
C TYR A 20 -2.65 3.49 7.97
N LEU A 21 -2.77 4.03 6.74
CA LEU A 21 -2.26 5.38 6.40
C LEU A 21 -2.85 6.47 7.29
N SER A 22 -4.12 6.35 7.70
CA SER A 22 -4.80 7.29 8.60
C SER A 22 -4.20 7.37 10.01
N THR A 23 -3.21 6.54 10.31
CA THR A 23 -2.53 6.48 11.61
C THR A 23 -1.10 6.99 11.54
N LEU A 24 -0.67 7.45 10.37
CA LEU A 24 0.59 8.18 10.20
C LEU A 24 0.37 9.64 10.60
N ASP A 25 1.22 10.14 11.48
CA ASP A 25 1.25 11.56 11.83
C ASP A 25 1.96 12.33 10.71
N SER A 26 1.38 13.47 10.30
CA SER A 26 2.02 14.44 9.38
C SER A 26 2.51 13.88 8.03
N ALA A 27 1.90 12.80 7.52
CA ALA A 27 2.19 12.30 6.18
C ALA A 27 1.51 13.18 5.13
N GLU A 28 2.28 14.00 4.42
CA GLU A 28 1.76 14.84 3.35
C GLU A 28 1.52 14.02 2.08
N PRO A 29 0.46 14.31 1.27
CA PRO A 29 0.20 13.58 0.04
C PRO A 29 1.39 13.54 -0.92
N SER A 30 2.18 14.62 -1.00
CA SER A 30 3.38 14.68 -1.83
C SER A 30 4.44 13.65 -1.43
N GLU A 31 4.61 13.39 -0.14
CA GLU A 31 5.59 12.41 0.35
C GLU A 31 5.18 10.99 -0.04
N LEU A 32 3.87 10.70 -0.01
CA LEU A 32 3.34 9.41 -0.44
C LEU A 32 3.48 9.23 -1.96
N ILE A 33 3.27 10.30 -2.74
CA ILE A 33 3.41 10.28 -4.21
C ILE A 33 4.86 10.02 -4.63
N GLU A 34 5.84 10.59 -3.93
CA GLU A 34 7.27 10.42 -4.22
C GLU A 34 7.87 9.13 -3.63
N ALA A 35 7.18 8.50 -2.67
CA ALA A 35 7.62 7.24 -2.10
C ALA A 35 7.67 6.12 -3.16
N PRO A 36 8.55 5.11 -3.00
CA PRO A 36 8.63 3.97 -3.91
C PRO A 36 7.45 3.00 -3.69
N LEU A 37 6.23 3.47 -3.99
CA LEU A 37 4.99 2.72 -3.79
C LEU A 37 4.74 1.73 -4.93
N TRP A 38 4.12 0.62 -4.56
CA TRP A 38 3.53 -0.33 -5.50
C TRP A 38 2.00 -0.27 -5.37
N TYR A 39 1.31 -0.16 -6.51
CA TYR A 39 -0.14 -0.03 -6.56
C TYR A 39 -0.79 -1.31 -7.09
N ALA A 40 -1.87 -1.75 -6.45
CA ALA A 40 -2.73 -2.84 -6.92
C ALA A 40 -3.98 -2.29 -7.59
N ASP A 41 -4.42 -2.91 -8.68
CA ASP A 41 -5.69 -2.59 -9.33
C ASP A 41 -6.88 -3.19 -8.56
N GLY A 42 -7.34 -2.46 -7.54
CA GLY A 42 -8.55 -2.83 -6.79
C GLY A 42 -9.84 -2.66 -7.58
N LEU A 43 -9.90 -1.71 -8.52
CA LEU A 43 -11.11 -1.38 -9.30
C LEU A 43 -11.57 -2.59 -10.14
N ASN A 44 -10.63 -3.30 -10.75
CA ASN A 44 -10.90 -4.49 -11.55
C ASN A 44 -10.68 -5.81 -10.79
N ASN A 45 -10.56 -5.76 -9.46
CA ASN A 45 -10.24 -6.91 -8.61
C ASN A 45 -8.94 -7.64 -9.02
N ASN A 46 -7.97 -6.89 -9.55
CA ASN A 46 -6.70 -7.39 -10.06
C ASN A 46 -5.54 -7.05 -9.11
N TRP A 47 -5.62 -7.58 -7.89
CA TRP A 47 -4.70 -7.30 -6.79
C TRP A 47 -3.24 -7.73 -7.01
N ARG A 48 -2.95 -8.41 -8.11
CA ARG A 48 -1.60 -8.90 -8.43
C ARG A 48 -0.88 -8.04 -9.48
N ASN A 49 -1.59 -7.10 -10.11
CA ASN A 49 -1.03 -6.26 -11.16
C ASN A 49 -1.30 -4.78 -10.87
N GLN A 50 -0.47 -3.93 -11.47
CA GLN A 50 -0.67 -2.50 -11.43
C GLN A 50 -1.84 -2.09 -12.33
N PRO A 51 -2.62 -1.08 -11.94
CA PRO A 51 -3.64 -0.51 -12.82
C PRO A 51 -2.98 0.20 -14.01
N THR A 52 -3.69 0.31 -15.12
CA THR A 52 -3.20 1.01 -16.32
C THR A 52 -2.98 2.49 -16.06
N GLU A 53 -3.74 3.09 -15.16
CA GLU A 53 -3.58 4.47 -14.70
C GLU A 53 -3.55 4.51 -13.17
N PHE A 54 -2.47 5.06 -12.61
CA PHE A 54 -2.31 5.34 -11.18
C PHE A 54 -1.74 6.73 -10.91
N ARG A 55 -1.59 7.57 -11.94
CA ARG A 55 -1.28 8.99 -11.73
C ARG A 55 -2.46 9.62 -11.00
N HIS A 56 -2.15 10.42 -9.98
CA HIS A 56 -3.12 11.12 -9.12
C HIS A 56 -3.83 10.28 -8.05
N LEU A 57 -3.12 9.35 -7.41
CA LEU A 57 -3.31 9.27 -5.95
C LEU A 57 -2.86 10.58 -5.30
#